data_AF-A0A352DSD6-F1
#
_entry.id   AF-A0A352DSD6-F1
#
_cell.length_a   1.000
_cell.length_b   1.000
_cell.length_c   1.000
_cell.angle_alpha   90.00
_cell.angle_beta   90.00
_cell.angle_gamma   90.00
#
_symmetry.space_group_name_H-M   'P 1'
#
loop_
_entity.id
_entity.type
_entity.pdbx_description
1 polymer ?
#
loop_
_entity_poly.entity_id
_entity_poly.type
_entity_poly.pdbx_seq_one_letter_code
_entity_poly.pdbx_strand_id
1 'polypeptide(L)'
;MRDVVRRHAEGRATFARYHRRRPQTSHASPRPEEPHHTPMESSHSLRLASRMHALEPSATLAMAAKAAQMAAAGHDVVDLSVGEPDFPTPPHICQAAEAAIRAGKTKYTPAAGIPALRQAVAADFARRSGLATTAAQVVVSNGAKHALHNVFTALLDPGDEVVVPTPYWV
;
A
#
# COMPACT_ATOMS: atom_id res chain seq x y z
N MET A 1 2.24 -49.45 -36.21
CA MET A 1 2.95 -49.78 -37.46
C MET A 1 3.71 -48.55 -37.92
N ARG A 2 5.02 -48.53 -37.63
CA ARG A 2 6.12 -47.72 -38.21
C ARG A 2 6.08 -46.21 -37.89
N ASP A 3 6.99 -45.70 -37.03
CA ASP A 3 8.41 -45.35 -37.30
C ASP A 3 8.53 -44.34 -38.45
N VAL A 4 9.15 -43.16 -38.30
CA VAL A 4 10.62 -42.89 -38.31
C VAL A 4 10.76 -41.37 -37.97
N VAL A 5 11.49 -40.85 -36.97
CA VAL A 5 12.91 -40.91 -36.56
C VAL A 5 13.86 -39.94 -37.32
N ARG A 6 14.51 -39.05 -36.54
CA ARG A 6 15.82 -38.35 -36.72
C ARG A 6 15.89 -37.11 -37.66
N ARG A 7 16.73 -36.07 -37.45
CA ARG A 7 17.97 -35.88 -36.65
C ARG A 7 18.41 -34.38 -36.63
N HIS A 8 19.16 -34.00 -35.58
CA HIS A 8 20.29 -33.01 -35.46
C HIS A 8 20.05 -31.51 -35.78
N ALA A 9 20.75 -30.51 -35.20
CA ALA A 9 22.04 -30.41 -34.51
C ALA A 9 22.01 -29.21 -33.52
N GLU A 10 22.53 -29.31 -32.28
CA GLU A 10 23.87 -28.89 -31.79
C GLU A 10 24.12 -27.38 -31.63
N GLY A 11 24.61 -27.00 -30.43
CA GLY A 11 25.06 -25.64 -30.09
C GLY A 11 25.30 -25.45 -28.59
N ARG A 12 26.26 -26.17 -28.00
CA ARG A 12 26.76 -25.92 -26.63
C ARG A 12 28.06 -25.11 -26.70
N ALA A 13 28.07 -23.91 -26.11
CA ALA A 13 29.27 -23.09 -25.96
C ALA A 13 30.02 -23.47 -24.67
N THR A 14 31.29 -23.83 -24.84
CA THR A 14 32.25 -24.22 -23.80
C THR A 14 32.98 -22.98 -23.25
N PHE A 15 32.94 -22.78 -21.93
CA PHE A 15 33.74 -21.75 -21.24
C PHE A 15 35.05 -22.38 -20.72
N ALA A 16 36.19 -21.96 -21.28
CA ALA A 16 37.51 -22.43 -20.89
C ALA A 16 38.04 -21.69 -19.65
N ARG A 17 38.41 -22.44 -18.60
CA ARG A 17 39.09 -21.95 -17.39
C ARG A 17 40.58 -21.73 -17.66
N TYR A 18 41.07 -20.53 -17.38
CA TYR A 18 42.49 -20.19 -17.43
C TYR A 18 43.12 -20.38 -16.04
N HIS A 19 43.96 -21.40 -15.87
CA HIS A 19 44.80 -21.58 -14.68
C HIS A 19 46.26 -21.34 -15.05
N ARG A 20 46.86 -20.25 -14.55
CA ARG A 20 48.32 -20.07 -14.46
C ARG A 20 48.74 -20.12 -12.99
N ARG A 21 49.42 -21.21 -12.60
CA ARG A 21 50.12 -21.33 -11.31
C ARG A 21 51.44 -20.54 -11.37
N ARG A 22 51.71 -19.68 -10.39
CA ARG A 22 53.04 -19.12 -10.11
C ARG A 22 53.70 -19.88 -8.94
N PRO A 23 55.04 -20.03 -8.93
CA PRO A 23 55.75 -20.74 -7.86
C PRO A 23 55.80 -19.91 -6.57
N GLN A 24 55.62 -20.57 -5.43
CA GLN A 24 55.74 -20.00 -4.08
C GLN A 24 57.22 -19.98 -3.66
N THR A 25 57.74 -18.82 -3.27
CA THR A 25 58.93 -18.69 -2.42
C THR A 25 58.49 -18.17 -1.05
N SER A 26 58.86 -18.91 -0.01
CA SER A 26 58.45 -18.70 1.38
C SER A 26 59.45 -17.81 2.12
N HIS A 27 59.09 -16.55 2.37
CA HIS A 27 59.63 -15.77 3.49
C HIS A 27 58.50 -14.95 4.09
N ALA A 28 57.95 -15.41 5.23
CA ALA A 28 56.93 -14.71 5.98
C ALA A 28 57.57 -14.07 7.23
N SER A 29 57.64 -12.73 7.25
CA SER A 29 57.84 -11.92 8.45
C SER A 29 56.54 -11.88 9.28
N PRO A 30 56.61 -11.74 10.61
CA PRO A 30 55.42 -11.73 11.46
C PRO A 30 54.53 -10.51 11.16
N ARG A 31 53.21 -10.74 11.08
CA ARG A 31 52.21 -9.70 10.81
C ARG A 31 52.02 -8.82 12.05
N PRO A 32 51.86 -7.50 11.91
CA PRO A 32 51.47 -6.63 13.02
C PRO A 32 50.05 -6.98 13.49
N GLU A 33 49.82 -6.94 14.80
CA GLU A 33 48.54 -7.24 15.44
C GLU A 33 47.42 -6.34 14.91
N GLU A 34 46.29 -6.96 14.54
CA GLU A 34 45.10 -6.24 14.08
C GLU A 34 44.51 -5.43 15.23
N PRO A 35 44.13 -4.15 15.02
CA PRO A 35 43.47 -3.38 16.05
C PRO A 35 42.11 -4.01 16.37
N HIS A 36 41.86 -4.25 17.66
CA HIS A 36 40.58 -4.70 18.17
C HIS A 36 39.45 -3.77 17.71
N HIS A 37 38.68 -4.21 16.71
CA HIS A 37 37.40 -3.60 16.37
C HIS A 37 36.41 -3.91 17.49
N THR A 38 36.27 -2.99 18.44
CA THR A 38 35.08 -2.96 19.32
C THR A 38 33.87 -2.74 18.42
N PRO A 39 32.87 -3.64 18.39
CA PRO A 39 31.64 -3.39 17.67
C PRO A 39 30.95 -2.21 18.36
N MET A 40 30.90 -1.07 17.68
CA MET A 40 30.06 0.04 18.10
C MET A 40 28.62 -0.39 17.81
N GLU A 41 27.93 -0.99 18.79
CA GLU A 41 26.50 -1.19 18.72
C GLU A 41 25.83 0.18 18.65
N SER A 42 25.63 0.66 17.42
CA SER A 42 24.84 1.84 17.18
C SER A 42 23.36 1.41 17.24
N SER A 43 22.82 1.29 18.45
CA SER A 43 21.38 1.22 18.68
C SER A 43 20.77 2.59 18.34
N HIS A 44 20.67 2.89 17.05
CA HIS A 44 19.88 4.02 16.58
C HIS A 44 18.43 3.60 16.59
N SER A 45 17.78 3.70 17.75
CA SER A 45 16.33 3.59 17.84
C SER A 45 15.69 4.64 16.92
N LEU A 46 14.81 4.20 16.03
CA LEU A 46 14.10 5.10 15.11
C LEU A 46 13.20 6.04 15.93
N ARG A 47 13.54 7.33 15.94
CA ARG A 47 12.71 8.35 16.58
C ARG A 47 11.55 8.74 15.66
N LEU A 48 10.32 8.45 16.08
CA LEU A 48 9.11 8.86 15.37
C LEU A 48 8.80 10.35 15.62
N ALA A 49 8.01 10.95 14.71
CA ALA A 49 7.50 12.30 14.89
C ALA A 49 6.51 12.36 16.07
N SER A 50 6.54 13.45 16.85
CA SER A 50 5.77 13.55 18.11
C SER A 50 4.27 13.26 17.96
N ARG A 51 3.66 13.68 16.83
CA ARG A 51 2.24 13.44 16.53
C ARG A 51 1.87 11.95 16.47
N MET A 52 2.83 11.09 16.16
CA MET A 52 2.60 9.65 16.08
C MET A 52 2.36 9.02 17.46
N HIS A 53 2.87 9.63 18.53
CA HIS A 53 2.66 9.14 19.88
C HIS A 53 1.23 9.35 20.38
N ALA A 54 0.46 10.24 19.74
CA ALA A 54 -0.94 10.50 20.09
C ALA A 54 -1.95 9.64 19.29
N LEU A 55 -1.48 8.84 18.33
CA LEU A 55 -2.33 8.00 17.50
C LEU A 55 -2.57 6.65 18.18
N GLU A 56 -3.83 6.36 18.49
CA GLU A 56 -4.25 5.06 18.97
C GLU A 56 -4.59 4.11 17.80
N PRO A 57 -4.33 2.80 17.93
CA PRO A 57 -4.82 1.82 16.97
C PRO A 57 -6.36 1.84 16.90
N SER A 58 -6.91 1.70 15.69
CA SER A 58 -8.37 1.66 15.52
C SER A 58 -8.97 0.43 16.21
N ALA A 59 -9.89 0.67 17.14
CA ALA A 59 -10.61 -0.38 17.86
C ALA A 59 -11.42 -1.27 16.89
N THR A 60 -12.02 -0.68 15.86
CA THR A 60 -12.76 -1.37 14.80
C THR A 60 -11.88 -2.41 14.10
N LEU A 61 -10.67 -2.01 13.66
CA LEU A 61 -9.74 -2.91 12.99
C LEU A 61 -9.15 -3.97 13.93
N ALA A 62 -8.92 -3.61 15.19
CA ALA A 62 -8.45 -4.55 16.20
C ALA A 62 -9.48 -5.66 16.46
N MET A 63 -10.77 -5.31 16.53
CA MET A 63 -11.85 -6.28 16.70
C MET A 63 -11.98 -7.21 15.49
N ALA A 64 -11.97 -6.65 14.27
CA ALA A 64 -12.02 -7.44 13.03
C ALA A 64 -10.84 -8.42 12.94
N ALA A 65 -9.63 -7.98 13.31
CA ALA A 65 -8.45 -8.84 13.35
C ALA A 65 -8.61 -9.98 14.37
N LYS A 66 -9.21 -9.70 15.53
CA LYS A 66 -9.47 -10.73 16.55
C LYS A 66 -10.52 -11.74 16.08
N ALA A 67 -11.61 -11.29 15.47
CA ALA A 67 -12.64 -12.15 14.91
C ALA A 67 -12.06 -13.10 13.84
N ALA A 68 -11.26 -12.55 12.93
CA ALA A 68 -10.56 -13.33 11.91
C ALA A 68 -9.61 -14.39 12.50
N GLN A 69 -8.85 -14.03 13.56
CA GLN A 69 -7.99 -14.99 14.27
C GLN A 69 -8.79 -16.12 14.92
N MET A 70 -9.94 -15.83 15.52
CA MET A 70 -10.80 -16.83 16.15
C MET A 70 -11.41 -17.77 15.11
N ALA A 71 -11.90 -17.23 13.99
CA ALA A 71 -12.39 -18.04 12.88
C ALA A 71 -11.28 -18.96 12.31
N ALA A 72 -10.06 -18.44 12.15
CA ALA A 72 -8.90 -19.23 11.71
C ALA A 72 -8.49 -20.33 12.71
N ALA A 73 -8.78 -20.15 13.99
CA ALA A 73 -8.60 -21.17 15.03
C ALA A 73 -9.73 -22.21 15.08
N GLY A 74 -10.72 -22.13 14.17
CA GLY A 74 -11.82 -23.08 14.04
C GLY A 74 -13.03 -22.77 14.91
N HIS A 75 -13.10 -21.59 15.53
CA HIS A 75 -14.30 -21.15 16.23
C HIS A 75 -15.39 -20.72 15.25
N ASP A 76 -16.66 -20.99 15.60
CA ASP A 76 -17.81 -20.40 14.92
C ASP A 76 -17.97 -18.94 15.36
N VAL A 77 -17.74 -18.00 14.44
CA VAL A 77 -17.67 -16.56 14.72
C VAL A 77 -18.64 -15.81 13.82
N VAL A 78 -19.56 -15.07 14.44
CA VAL A 78 -20.38 -14.06 13.75
C VAL A 78 -19.75 -12.69 14.00
N ASP A 79 -19.07 -12.16 12.99
CA ASP A 79 -18.40 -10.86 13.08
C ASP A 79 -19.38 -9.73 12.73
N LEU A 80 -19.64 -8.86 13.70
CA LEU A 80 -20.49 -7.66 13.56
C LEU A 80 -19.69 -6.37 13.79
N SER A 81 -18.36 -6.43 13.66
CA SER A 81 -17.46 -5.31 14.00
C SER A 81 -17.24 -4.32 12.87
N VAL A 82 -17.38 -4.74 11.60
CA VAL A 82 -17.11 -3.91 10.43
C VAL A 82 -18.40 -3.59 9.67
N GLY A 83 -18.64 -2.31 9.41
CA GLY A 83 -19.78 -1.84 8.62
C GLY A 83 -19.60 -1.96 7.10
N GLU A 84 -18.98 -3.04 6.61
CA GLU A 84 -18.82 -3.32 5.18
C GLU A 84 -20.02 -4.14 4.69
N PRO A 85 -20.72 -3.71 3.62
CA PRO A 85 -21.81 -4.49 3.05
C PRO A 85 -21.34 -5.87 2.56
N ASP A 86 -22.19 -6.86 2.71
CA ASP A 86 -21.98 -8.24 2.24
C ASP A 86 -22.21 -8.40 0.72
N PHE A 87 -22.94 -7.48 0.11
CA PHE A 87 -23.19 -7.50 -1.33
C PHE A 87 -21.94 -7.13 -2.14
N PRO A 88 -21.70 -7.81 -3.28
CA PRO A 88 -20.61 -7.42 -4.17
C PRO A 88 -20.86 -6.06 -4.82
N THR A 89 -19.79 -5.41 -5.26
CA THR A 89 -19.87 -4.23 -6.12
C THR A 89 -20.77 -4.50 -7.33
N PRO A 90 -21.76 -3.63 -7.63
CA PRO A 90 -22.68 -3.82 -8.75
C PRO A 90 -21.97 -4.08 -10.10
N PRO A 91 -22.45 -5.01 -10.94
CA PRO A 91 -21.71 -5.46 -12.14
C PRO A 91 -21.34 -4.34 -13.12
N HIS A 92 -22.21 -3.34 -13.30
CA HIS A 92 -21.95 -2.22 -14.20
C HIS A 92 -20.75 -1.35 -13.74
N ILE A 93 -20.47 -1.29 -12.43
CA ILE A 93 -19.31 -0.57 -11.88
C ILE A 93 -18.03 -1.36 -12.16
N CYS A 94 -18.05 -2.67 -11.94
CA CYS A 94 -16.92 -3.55 -12.26
C CYS A 94 -16.57 -3.48 -13.76
N GLN A 95 -17.58 -3.55 -14.62
CA GLN A 95 -17.41 -3.43 -16.07
C GLN A 95 -16.81 -2.08 -16.49
N ALA A 96 -17.24 -0.97 -15.86
CA ALA A 96 -16.68 0.35 -16.14
C ALA A 96 -15.21 0.45 -15.73
N ALA A 97 -14.83 -0.15 -14.59
CA ALA A 97 -13.43 -0.21 -14.15
C ALA A 97 -12.57 -1.04 -15.12
N GLU A 98 -13.05 -2.22 -15.55
CA GLU A 98 -12.38 -3.03 -16.56
C GLU A 98 -12.20 -2.28 -17.89
N ALA A 99 -13.24 -1.60 -18.36
CA ALA A 99 -13.19 -0.82 -19.59
C ALA A 99 -12.17 0.31 -19.48
N ALA A 100 -12.09 0.99 -18.34
CA ALA A 100 -11.10 2.03 -18.08
C ALA A 100 -9.65 1.48 -18.14
N ILE A 101 -9.42 0.30 -17.56
CA ILE A 101 -8.13 -0.40 -17.63
C ILE A 101 -7.78 -0.73 -19.09
N ARG A 102 -8.69 -1.36 -19.83
CA ARG A 102 -8.50 -1.74 -21.25
C ARG A 102 -8.26 -0.52 -22.14
N ALA A 103 -8.88 0.61 -21.82
CA ALA A 103 -8.71 1.89 -22.51
C ALA A 103 -7.45 2.67 -22.07
N GLY A 104 -6.60 2.10 -21.21
CA GLY A 104 -5.34 2.71 -20.79
C GLY A 104 -5.50 3.92 -19.86
N LYS A 105 -6.60 4.02 -19.11
CA LYS A 105 -6.84 5.08 -18.10
C LYS A 105 -6.02 4.83 -16.82
N THR A 106 -4.71 4.73 -16.96
CA THR A 106 -3.76 4.31 -15.90
C THR A 106 -2.67 5.35 -15.62
N LYS A 107 -2.84 6.57 -16.13
CA LYS A 107 -1.91 7.69 -15.94
C LYS A 107 -2.44 8.65 -14.88
N TYR A 108 -1.61 9.62 -14.50
CA TYR A 108 -2.00 10.65 -13.55
C TYR A 108 -3.30 11.34 -13.95
N THR A 109 -4.16 11.53 -12.97
CA THR A 109 -5.34 12.37 -13.07
C THR A 109 -5.03 13.75 -12.49
N PRO A 110 -5.85 14.78 -12.78
CA PRO A 110 -5.77 16.04 -12.05
C PRO A 110 -5.88 15.78 -10.54
N ALA A 111 -5.18 16.59 -9.72
CA ALA A 111 -5.14 16.42 -8.27
C ALA A 111 -6.53 16.45 -7.62
N ALA A 112 -7.44 17.27 -8.13
CA ALA A 112 -8.83 17.36 -7.64
C ALA A 112 -9.73 16.20 -8.12
N GLY A 113 -9.25 15.34 -9.01
CA GLY A 113 -10.02 14.27 -9.65
C GLY A 113 -10.39 14.55 -11.11
N ILE A 114 -10.80 13.51 -11.83
CA ILE A 114 -11.19 13.61 -13.24
C ILE A 114 -12.45 14.48 -13.40
N PRO A 115 -12.55 15.34 -14.44
CA PRO A 115 -13.66 16.29 -14.59
C PRO A 115 -15.05 15.63 -14.59
N ALA A 116 -15.21 14.51 -15.30
CA ALA A 116 -16.47 13.79 -15.40
C ALA A 116 -16.98 13.29 -14.03
N LEU A 117 -16.09 12.79 -13.17
CA LEU A 117 -16.45 12.34 -11.82
C LEU A 117 -16.85 13.51 -10.93
N ARG A 118 -16.10 14.63 -10.99
CA ARG A 118 -16.41 15.83 -10.22
C ARG A 118 -17.77 16.42 -10.59
N GLN A 119 -18.11 16.43 -11.89
CA GLN A 119 -19.42 16.84 -12.39
C GLN A 119 -20.53 15.92 -11.90
N ALA A 120 -20.33 14.60 -11.98
CA ALA A 120 -21.31 13.62 -11.52
C ALA A 120 -21.58 13.74 -10.01
N VAL A 121 -20.53 13.90 -9.19
CA VAL A 121 -20.66 14.11 -7.74
C VAL A 121 -21.38 15.42 -7.42
N ALA A 122 -21.03 16.52 -8.09
CA ALA A 122 -21.70 17.81 -7.88
C ALA A 122 -23.19 17.74 -8.21
N ALA A 123 -23.55 17.12 -9.35
CA ALA A 123 -24.93 16.95 -9.77
C ALA A 123 -25.71 16.04 -8.79
N ASP A 124 -25.12 14.92 -8.37
CA ASP A 124 -25.76 14.02 -7.40
C ASP A 124 -25.96 14.68 -6.04
N PHE A 125 -24.94 15.38 -5.53
CA PHE A 125 -25.04 16.10 -4.27
C PHE A 125 -26.09 17.20 -4.33
N ALA A 126 -26.13 18.00 -5.41
CA ALA A 126 -27.13 19.05 -5.59
C ALA A 126 -28.56 18.47 -5.65
N ARG A 127 -28.74 17.34 -6.34
CA ARG A 127 -30.02 16.64 -6.43
C ARG A 127 -30.49 16.11 -5.07
N ARG A 128 -29.59 15.54 -4.25
CA ARG A 128 -29.94 14.94 -2.96
C ARG A 128 -30.10 15.96 -1.84
N SER A 129 -29.31 17.03 -1.85
CA SER A 129 -29.29 18.03 -0.78
C SER A 129 -30.16 19.26 -1.07
N GLY A 130 -30.49 19.52 -2.34
CA GLY A 130 -31.12 20.77 -2.76
C GLY A 130 -30.15 21.96 -2.85
N LEU A 131 -28.86 21.77 -2.58
CA LEU A 131 -27.85 22.83 -2.60
C LEU A 131 -27.17 22.93 -3.96
N ALA A 132 -27.22 24.11 -4.58
CA ALA A 132 -26.50 24.39 -5.81
C ALA A 132 -25.00 24.14 -5.63
N THR A 133 -24.46 23.15 -6.34
CA THR A 133 -23.09 22.69 -6.20
C THR A 133 -22.44 22.55 -7.56
N THR A 134 -21.24 23.11 -7.71
CA THR A 134 -20.47 23.07 -8.96
C THR A 134 -19.32 22.08 -8.86
N ALA A 135 -18.87 21.57 -10.01
CA ALA A 135 -17.72 20.66 -10.07
C ALA A 135 -16.44 21.29 -9.48
N ALA A 136 -16.30 22.63 -9.52
CA ALA A 136 -15.17 23.35 -8.93
C ALA A 136 -15.08 23.17 -7.41
N GLN A 137 -16.21 22.94 -6.74
CA GLN A 137 -16.32 22.74 -5.29
C GLN A 137 -16.14 21.26 -4.87
N VAL A 138 -15.85 20.35 -5.81
CA VAL A 138 -15.66 18.92 -5.53
C VAL A 138 -14.18 18.55 -5.65
N VAL A 139 -13.67 17.82 -4.66
CA VAL A 139 -12.34 17.18 -4.66
C VAL A 139 -12.52 15.68 -4.42
N VAL A 140 -11.97 14.85 -5.29
CA VAL A 140 -11.98 13.38 -5.17
C VAL A 140 -10.78 12.94 -4.32
N SER A 141 -11.01 12.02 -3.38
CA SER A 141 -9.98 11.46 -2.48
C SER A 141 -10.06 9.93 -2.44
N ASN A 142 -9.08 9.30 -1.78
CA ASN A 142 -9.04 7.85 -1.56
C ASN A 142 -9.96 7.46 -0.38
N GLY A 143 -11.26 7.56 -0.62
CA GLY A 143 -12.28 7.30 0.39
C GLY A 143 -12.46 8.46 1.39
N ALA A 144 -13.56 8.40 2.15
CA ALA A 144 -13.97 9.49 3.04
C ALA A 144 -12.97 9.79 4.17
N LYS A 145 -12.22 8.78 4.64
CA LYS A 145 -11.17 8.96 5.67
C LYS A 145 -10.07 9.93 5.19
N HIS A 146 -9.63 9.79 3.93
CA HIS A 146 -8.65 10.71 3.34
C HIS A 146 -9.25 12.11 3.16
N ALA A 147 -10.53 12.22 2.75
CA ALA A 147 -11.20 13.51 2.67
C ALA A 147 -11.19 14.27 4.01
N LEU A 148 -11.58 13.60 5.11
CA LEU A 148 -11.58 14.19 6.45
C LEU A 148 -10.17 14.60 6.90
N HIS A 149 -9.18 13.74 6.67
CA HIS A 149 -7.79 14.06 6.98
C HIS A 149 -7.31 15.33 6.27
N ASN A 150 -7.64 15.47 4.98
CA ASN A 150 -7.27 16.66 4.21
C ASN A 150 -7.98 17.92 4.71
N VAL A 151 -9.27 17.82 5.07
CA VAL A 151 -10.03 18.95 5.64
C VAL A 151 -9.37 19.42 6.94
N PHE A 152 -9.08 18.53 7.88
CA PHE A 152 -8.45 18.90 9.13
C PHE A 152 -7.03 19.45 8.93
N THR A 153 -6.24 18.83 8.07
CA THR A 153 -4.87 19.28 7.79
C THR A 153 -4.83 20.64 7.08
N ALA A 154 -5.85 20.96 6.28
CA ALA A 154 -5.91 22.22 5.54
C ALA A 154 -6.50 23.39 6.34
N LEU A 155 -7.30 23.10 7.38
CA LEU A 155 -8.06 24.13 8.10
C LEU A 155 -7.58 24.40 9.53
N LEU A 156 -6.88 23.48 10.17
CA LEU A 156 -6.56 23.56 11.60
C LEU A 156 -5.08 23.91 11.85
N ASP A 157 -4.86 24.84 12.76
CA ASP A 157 -3.57 25.16 13.36
C ASP A 157 -3.43 24.58 14.78
N PRO A 158 -2.21 24.48 15.32
CA PRO A 158 -2.00 24.06 16.70
C PRO A 158 -2.72 24.99 17.70
N GLY A 159 -3.59 24.40 18.52
CA GLY A 159 -4.41 25.12 19.49
C GLY A 159 -5.88 25.29 19.07
N ASP A 160 -6.21 25.01 17.80
CA ASP A 160 -7.61 24.99 17.35
C ASP A 160 -8.38 23.83 17.98
N GLU A 161 -9.65 24.07 18.28
CA GLU A 161 -10.55 23.09 18.87
C GLU A 161 -11.50 22.50 17.83
N VAL A 162 -11.70 21.18 17.89
CA VAL A 162 -12.66 20.46 17.05
C VAL A 162 -13.73 19.84 17.95
N VAL A 163 -14.99 20.23 17.75
CA VAL A 163 -16.13 19.65 18.48
C VAL A 163 -16.51 18.31 17.84
N VAL A 164 -16.48 17.24 18.63
CA VAL A 164 -16.83 15.88 18.19
C VAL A 164 -17.98 15.35 19.06
N PRO A 165 -19.23 15.35 18.57
CA PRO A 165 -20.37 14.81 19.32
C PRO A 165 -20.21 13.32 19.62
N THR A 166 -20.60 12.89 20.81
CA THR A 166 -20.57 11.48 21.22
C THR A 166 -21.93 10.81 21.06
N PRO A 167 -22.00 9.53 20.60
CA PRO A 167 -20.89 8.69 20.17
C PRO A 167 -20.34 9.10 18.79
N TYR A 168 -19.02 8.94 18.59
CA TYR A 168 -18.34 9.28 17.34
C TYR A 168 -17.76 8.03 16.66
N TRP A 169 -17.33 8.21 15.40
CA TRP A 169 -16.69 7.16 14.61
C TRP A 169 -15.28 6.85 15.12
N VAL A 170 -14.99 5.56 15.34
CA VAL A 170 -13.75 5.00 15.93
C VAL A 170 -12.92 4.14 14.96
#